data_AF-A0A0H3KMS8-F1
#
_entry.id   AF-A0A0H3KMS8-F1
#
_cell.length_a   1.000
_cell.length_b   1.000
_cell.length_c   1.000
_cell.angle_alpha   90.00
_cell.angle_beta   90.00
_cell.angle_gamma   90.00
#
_symmetry.space_group_name_H-M   'P 1'
#
loop_
_entity.id
_entity.type
_entity.pdbx_description
1 polymer ?
#
loop_
_entity_poly.entity_id
_entity_poly.type
_entity_poly.pdbx_seq_one_letter_code
_entity_poly.pdbx_strand_id
1 'polypeptide(L)'
;MKITDDMLTEWRDVVGFEAFYEVSASGQIRNKRNNRIVSGTVYSKGYVVVCLSVGGNVERRLAHKIVAESWIGRRPDGMQIDHIDGNRRNNSKYNLRYVTAHQNILATVARGRQAAGTRNGQARLTSEQVEEIRATRAKGGRYWGGKATCGSLRRDIADHSESRGAQKSPSICPQDRPH
;
A
#
# COMPACT_ATOMS: atom_id res chain seq x y z
N MET A 1 27.18 22.82 1.17
CA MET A 1 26.33 24.02 1.36
C MET A 1 25.89 24.04 2.81
N LYS A 2 26.48 24.90 3.66
CA LYS A 2 26.05 25.02 5.06
C LYS A 2 24.76 25.84 5.04
N ILE A 3 23.65 25.25 5.47
CA ILE A 3 22.42 26.00 5.71
C ILE A 3 22.75 26.92 6.89
N THR A 4 22.79 28.22 6.65
CA THR A 4 23.02 29.23 7.69
C THR A 4 21.77 29.33 8.57
N ASP A 5 21.97 29.49 9.87
CA ASP A 5 20.90 29.57 10.89
C ASP A 5 19.85 30.64 10.56
N ASP A 6 20.28 31.71 9.88
CA ASP A 6 19.44 32.81 9.41
C ASP A 6 18.35 32.37 8.41
N MET A 7 18.65 31.38 7.55
CA MET A 7 17.71 30.84 6.54
C MET A 7 16.64 29.90 7.11
N LEU A 8 16.78 29.49 8.38
CA LEU A 8 15.79 28.67 9.09
C LEU A 8 14.82 29.51 9.91
N THR A 9 15.17 30.77 10.18
CA THR A 9 14.40 31.68 11.04
C THR A 9 13.42 32.55 10.24
N GLU A 10 13.48 32.49 8.91
CA GLU A 10 12.49 33.14 8.05
C GLU A 10 11.08 32.57 8.25
N TRP A 11 10.11 33.48 8.34
CA TRP A 11 8.68 33.19 8.38
C TRP A 11 8.02 33.74 7.12
N ARG A 12 7.10 32.96 6.55
CA ARG A 12 6.31 33.34 5.37
C ARG A 12 4.83 33.27 5.65
N ASP A 13 4.06 34.06 4.92
CA ASP A 13 2.61 34.09 5.07
C ASP A 13 1.96 32.80 4.60
N VAL A 14 0.96 32.33 5.36
CA VAL A 14 0.16 31.17 4.98
C VAL A 14 -0.85 31.58 3.91
N VAL A 15 -0.80 30.92 2.75
CA VAL A 15 -1.70 31.22 1.61
C VAL A 15 -3.18 31.03 2.00
N GLY A 16 -4.00 32.06 1.76
CA GLY A 16 -5.40 32.19 2.17
C GLY A 16 -5.62 32.64 3.62
N PHE A 17 -4.54 32.81 4.39
CA PHE A 17 -4.55 33.23 5.80
C PHE A 17 -3.44 34.26 6.08
N GLU A 18 -3.04 35.03 5.07
CA GLU A 18 -1.82 35.84 5.04
C GLU A 18 -1.81 36.91 6.14
N ALA A 19 -2.98 37.46 6.48
CA ALA A 19 -3.11 38.45 7.55
C ALA A 19 -3.00 37.88 8.97
N PHE A 20 -3.14 36.56 9.15
CA PHE A 20 -3.33 35.95 10.47
C PHE A 20 -2.27 34.92 10.86
N TYR A 21 -1.65 34.25 9.90
CA TYR A 21 -0.76 33.12 10.16
C TYR A 21 0.52 33.16 9.32
N GLU A 22 1.59 32.67 9.91
CA GLU A 22 2.91 32.51 9.27
C GLU A 22 3.43 31.09 9.44
N VAL A 23 4.31 30.68 8.54
CA VAL A 23 4.96 29.38 8.53
C VAL A 23 6.47 29.51 8.37
N SER A 24 7.22 28.82 9.22
CA SER A 24 8.68 28.77 9.17
C SER A 24 9.19 27.75 8.15
N ALA A 25 10.46 27.87 7.77
CA ALA A 25 11.13 26.87 6.93
C ALA A 25 11.17 25.46 7.58
N SER A 26 11.20 25.40 8.91
CA SER A 26 11.18 24.14 9.68
C SER A 26 9.80 23.47 9.74
N GLY A 27 8.75 24.16 9.27
CA GLY A 27 7.39 23.64 9.25
C GLY A 27 6.57 23.95 10.50
N GLN A 28 7.01 24.92 11.31
CA GLN A 28 6.21 25.46 12.40
C GLN A 28 5.23 26.51 11.87
N ILE A 29 4.02 26.53 12.41
CA ILE A 29 2.98 27.49 12.02
C ILE A 29 2.64 28.31 13.26
N ARG A 30 2.60 29.63 13.13
CA ARG A 30 2.27 30.54 14.24
C ARG A 30 1.21 31.56 13.84
N ASN A 31 0.49 32.07 14.82
CA ASN A 31 -0.42 33.18 14.63
C ASN A 31 0.34 34.52 14.71
N LYS A 32 0.14 35.40 13.72
CA LYS A 32 0.79 36.72 13.62
C LYS A 32 0.50 37.64 14.81
N ARG A 33 -0.72 37.59 15.34
CA ARG A 33 -1.18 38.53 16.37
C ARG A 33 -0.50 38.32 17.72
N ASN A 34 -0.24 37.06 18.07
CA ASN A 34 0.27 36.70 19.41
C ASN A 34 1.54 35.84 19.38
N ASN A 35 2.10 35.60 18.19
CA ASN A 35 3.27 34.74 17.96
C ASN A 35 3.16 33.32 18.51
N ARG A 36 1.94 32.85 18.83
CA ARG A 36 1.74 31.52 19.40
C ARG A 36 1.81 30.47 18.30
N ILE A 37 2.62 29.43 18.55
CA ILE A 37 2.71 28.25 17.70
C ILE A 37 1.38 27.49 17.73
N VAL A 38 0.86 27.18 16.55
CA VAL A 38 -0.34 26.38 16.37
C VAL A 38 0.06 24.91 16.46
N SER A 39 -0.36 24.25 17.53
CA SER A 39 -0.15 22.81 17.69
C SER A 39 -0.98 22.03 16.68
N GLY A 40 -0.31 21.14 15.93
CA GLY A 40 -0.97 20.21 15.03
C GLY A 40 -1.31 18.89 15.72
N THR A 41 -2.41 18.27 15.29
CA THR A 41 -2.82 16.93 15.71
C THR A 41 -2.50 15.92 14.62
N VAL A 42 -2.09 14.71 14.99
CA VAL A 42 -1.85 13.62 14.03
C VAL A 42 -3.19 12.99 13.63
N TYR A 43 -3.51 13.03 12.34
CA TYR A 43 -4.70 12.43 11.75
C TYR A 43 -4.50 10.92 11.48
N SER A 44 -5.57 10.16 11.23
CA SER A 44 -5.57 8.69 11.11
C SER A 44 -4.57 8.12 10.10
N LYS A 45 -4.18 8.89 9.07
CA LYS A 45 -3.17 8.50 8.07
C LYS A 45 -1.74 8.92 8.44
N GLY A 46 -1.50 9.39 9.65
CA GLY A 46 -0.19 9.82 10.15
C GLY A 46 0.22 11.24 9.75
N TYR A 47 -0.65 11.99 9.07
CA TYR A 47 -0.37 13.38 8.68
C TYR A 47 -0.73 14.36 9.80
N VAL A 48 0.07 15.41 9.95
CA VAL A 48 -0.21 16.50 10.89
C VAL A 48 -1.26 17.45 10.28
N VAL A 49 -2.33 17.70 11.03
CA VAL A 49 -3.40 18.65 10.71
C VAL A 49 -3.35 19.79 11.72
N VAL A 50 -3.45 21.02 11.23
CA VAL A 50 -3.57 22.23 12.04
C VAL A 50 -4.94 22.85 11.86
N CYS A 51 -5.44 23.48 12.92
CA CYS A 51 -6.68 24.24 12.90
C CYS A 51 -6.35 25.73 12.84
N LEU A 52 -6.73 26.40 11.75
CA LEU A 52 -6.60 27.84 11.58
C LEU A 52 -7.95 28.48 11.89
N SER A 53 -7.95 29.51 12.76
CA SER A 53 -9.17 30.19 13.21
C SER A 53 -9.14 31.65 12.81
N VAL A 54 -10.15 32.08 12.06
CA VAL A 54 -10.31 33.47 11.61
C VAL A 54 -11.76 33.89 11.78
N GLY A 55 -12.01 34.97 12.51
CA GLY A 55 -13.35 35.55 12.66
C GLY A 55 -14.40 34.58 13.23
N GLY A 56 -13.98 33.61 14.07
CA GLY A 56 -14.87 32.58 14.64
C GLY A 56 -15.02 31.32 13.78
N ASN A 57 -14.54 31.32 12.54
CA ASN A 57 -14.53 30.14 11.67
C ASN A 57 -13.22 29.36 11.83
N VAL A 58 -13.33 28.03 11.98
CA VAL A 58 -12.18 27.14 12.12
C VAL A 58 -12.04 26.26 10.88
N GLU A 59 -10.92 26.39 10.18
CA GLU A 59 -10.56 25.56 9.03
C GLU A 59 -9.45 24.57 9.40
N ARG A 60 -9.62 23.29 9.02
CA ARG A 60 -8.61 22.25 9.21
C ARG A 60 -7.77 22.11 7.95
N ARG A 61 -6.46 22.32 8.06
CA ARG A 61 -5.52 22.16 6.95
C ARG A 61 -4.35 21.25 7.31
N LEU A 62 -3.80 20.59 6.30
CA LEU A 62 -2.63 19.72 6.47
C LEU A 62 -1.36 20.57 6.56
N ALA A 63 -0.53 20.33 7.57
CA ALA A 63 0.68 21.13 7.82
C ALA A 63 1.65 21.09 6.62
N HIS A 64 1.90 19.91 6.05
CA HIS A 64 2.77 19.77 4.87
C HIS A 64 2.24 20.52 3.64
N LYS A 65 0.92 20.68 3.48
CA LYS A 65 0.34 21.46 2.38
C LYS A 65 0.63 22.94 2.55
N ILE A 66 0.38 23.47 3.76
CA ILE A 66 0.67 24.85 4.12
C ILE A 66 2.14 25.18 3.86
N VAL A 67 3.06 24.34 4.33
CA VAL A 67 4.50 24.55 4.15
C VAL A 67 4.86 24.50 2.66
N ALA A 68 4.40 23.49 1.93
CA ALA A 68 4.72 23.35 0.51
C ALA A 68 4.20 24.55 -0.30
N GLU A 69 2.96 24.97 -0.08
CA GLU A 69 2.35 26.12 -0.77
C GLU A 69 3.09 27.44 -0.49
N SER A 70 3.56 27.64 0.74
CA SER A 70 4.21 28.89 1.16
C SER A 70 5.71 28.96 0.79
N TRP A 71 6.39 27.81 0.76
CA TRP A 71 7.85 27.75 0.55
C TRP A 71 8.27 27.24 -0.81
N ILE A 72 7.57 26.24 -1.36
CA ILE A 72 7.87 25.65 -2.67
C ILE A 72 7.05 26.35 -3.75
N GLY A 73 5.85 26.80 -3.40
CA GLY A 73 4.93 27.52 -4.27
C GLY A 73 3.68 26.71 -4.61
N ARG A 74 2.91 27.17 -5.60
CA ARG A 74 1.68 26.49 -6.01
C ARG A 74 2.02 25.09 -6.55
N ARG A 75 1.33 24.08 -6.01
CA ARG A 75 1.43 22.70 -6.49
C ARG A 75 1.04 22.61 -7.98
N PRO A 76 1.92 22.08 -8.86
CA PRO A 76 1.56 21.83 -10.24
C PRO A 76 0.45 20.77 -10.37
N ASP A 77 -0.33 20.85 -11.44
CA ASP A 77 -1.42 19.91 -11.68
C ASP A 77 -0.91 18.47 -11.83
N GLY A 78 -1.66 17.52 -11.26
CA GLY A 78 -1.28 16.10 -11.27
C GLY A 78 -0.14 15.71 -10.31
N MET A 79 0.49 16.65 -9.61
CA MET A 79 1.54 16.36 -8.63
C MET A 79 1.00 16.12 -7.23
N GLN A 80 1.76 15.41 -6.40
CA GLN A 80 1.50 15.10 -5.00
C GLN A 80 2.69 15.58 -4.15
N ILE A 81 2.45 15.81 -2.86
CA ILE A 81 3.52 16.15 -1.91
C ILE A 81 4.08 14.84 -1.33
N ASP A 82 5.38 14.63 -1.46
CA ASP A 82 6.11 13.51 -0.86
C ASP A 82 7.05 14.03 0.24
N HIS A 83 7.12 13.25 1.32
CA HIS A 83 8.11 13.42 2.39
C HIS A 83 9.36 12.61 2.02
N ILE A 84 10.49 13.28 1.82
CA ILE A 84 11.74 12.66 1.34
C ILE A 84 12.18 11.54 2.28
N ASP A 85 12.19 11.81 3.60
CA ASP A 85 12.49 10.87 4.68
C ASP A 85 11.38 9.83 4.94
N GLY A 86 10.21 10.00 4.32
CA GLY A 86 9.03 9.17 4.53
C GLY A 86 8.36 9.32 5.91
N ASN A 87 8.74 10.32 6.71
CA ASN A 87 8.13 10.67 7.98
C ASN A 87 7.12 11.83 7.79
N ARG A 88 5.84 11.49 7.85
CA ARG A 88 4.71 12.42 7.65
C ARG A 88 4.59 13.52 8.72
N ARG A 89 5.38 13.45 9.80
CA ARG A 89 5.42 14.45 10.87
C ARG A 89 6.52 15.50 10.65
N ASN A 90 7.53 15.18 9.84
CA ASN A 90 8.60 16.10 9.50
C ASN A 90 8.14 17.01 8.35
N ASN A 91 7.49 18.12 8.67
CA ASN A 91 6.93 19.05 7.68
C ASN A 91 7.92 20.15 7.25
N SER A 92 9.22 19.98 7.48
CA SER A 92 10.23 20.94 7.03
C SER A 92 10.21 21.12 5.52
N LYS A 93 10.37 22.35 5.01
CA LYS A 93 10.37 22.61 3.55
C LYS A 93 11.42 21.77 2.81
N TYR A 94 12.55 21.50 3.46
CA TYR A 94 13.65 20.70 2.90
C TYR A 94 13.33 19.20 2.85
N ASN A 95 12.30 18.75 3.56
CA ASN A 95 11.83 17.37 3.54
C ASN A 95 10.63 17.18 2.60
N LEU A 96 10.09 18.25 2.01
CA LEU A 96 8.92 18.20 1.14
C LEU A 96 9.32 18.41 -0.31
N ARG A 97 8.70 17.65 -1.21
CA ARG A 97 8.85 17.84 -2.66
C ARG A 97 7.56 17.53 -3.39
N TYR A 98 7.38 18.14 -4.56
CA TYR A 98 6.35 17.72 -5.50
C TYR A 98 6.84 16.56 -6.34
N VAL A 99 6.02 15.51 -6.41
CA VAL A 99 6.28 14.31 -7.21
C VAL A 99 5.04 13.95 -8.01
N THR A 100 5.22 13.32 -9.16
CA THR A 100 4.12 12.70 -9.88
C THR A 100 3.60 11.46 -9.11
N ALA A 101 2.36 11.06 -9.37
CA ALA A 101 1.80 9.84 -8.79
C ALA A 101 2.67 8.60 -9.10
N HIS A 102 3.20 8.51 -10.32
CA HIS A 102 4.08 7.43 -10.75
C HIS A 102 5.38 7.40 -9.93
N GLN A 103 6.05 8.56 -9.77
CA GLN A 103 7.26 8.66 -8.94
C GLN A 103 6.98 8.31 -7.47
N ASN A 104 5.82 8.69 -6.93
CA ASN A 104 5.46 8.35 -5.56
C ASN A 104 5.28 6.84 -5.36
N ILE A 105 4.67 6.16 -6.33
CA ILE A 105 4.53 4.69 -6.34
C ILE A 105 5.91 4.04 -6.41
N LEU A 106 6.77 4.45 -7.35
CA LEU A 106 8.13 3.93 -7.47
C LEU A 106 8.93 4.12 -6.19
N ALA A 107 8.86 5.30 -5.57
CA ALA A 107 9.52 5.57 -4.29
C ALA A 107 8.96 4.69 -3.16
N THR A 108 7.65 4.41 -3.16
CA THR A 108 7.01 3.52 -2.18
C THR A 108 7.49 2.07 -2.34
N VAL A 109 7.62 1.59 -3.57
CA VAL A 109 8.17 0.27 -3.90
C VAL A 109 9.63 0.19 -3.50
N ALA A 110 10.45 1.17 -3.86
CA ALA A 110 11.87 1.25 -3.50
C ALA A 110 12.08 1.27 -1.98
N ARG A 111 11.19 1.94 -1.23
CA ARG A 111 11.20 1.96 0.24
C ARG A 111 10.63 0.68 0.88
N GLY A 112 10.21 -0.32 0.10
CA GLY A 112 9.65 -1.58 0.58
C GLY A 112 8.28 -1.46 1.28
N ARG A 113 7.63 -0.29 1.15
CA ARG A 113 6.38 0.06 1.84
C ARG A 113 5.13 -0.39 1.10
N GLN A 114 5.27 -0.89 -0.14
CA GLN A 114 4.15 -1.49 -0.84
C GLN A 114 3.82 -2.86 -0.22
N ALA A 115 2.58 -3.01 0.23
CA ALA A 115 2.04 -4.29 0.64
C ALA A 115 1.91 -5.22 -0.59
N ALA A 116 2.69 -6.30 -0.60
CA ALA A 116 2.71 -7.30 -1.67
C ALA A 116 2.77 -8.71 -1.05
N GLY A 117 2.27 -9.71 -1.79
CA GLY A 117 2.13 -11.07 -1.28
C GLY A 117 1.22 -11.11 -0.06
N THR A 118 1.62 -11.85 0.97
CA THR A 118 0.87 -11.99 2.24
C THR A 118 0.69 -10.69 3.02
N ARG A 119 1.52 -9.67 2.76
CA ARG A 119 1.37 -8.34 3.38
C ARG A 119 0.19 -7.55 2.82
N ASN A 120 -0.34 -7.94 1.66
CA ASN A 120 -1.53 -7.33 1.08
C ASN A 120 -2.78 -7.86 1.81
N GLY A 121 -3.58 -6.98 2.40
CA GLY A 121 -4.82 -7.37 3.09
C GLY A 121 -5.89 -7.99 2.19
N GLN A 122 -5.74 -7.87 0.86
CA GLN A 122 -6.58 -8.55 -0.14
C GLN A 122 -5.96 -9.84 -0.66
N ALA A 123 -4.81 -10.28 -0.13
CA ALA A 123 -4.18 -11.53 -0.56
C ALA A 123 -5.08 -12.72 -0.20
N ARG A 124 -5.43 -13.50 -1.23
CA ARG A 124 -6.26 -14.70 -1.06
C ARG A 124 -5.45 -15.95 -0.76
N LEU A 125 -4.14 -15.89 -0.96
CA LEU A 125 -3.22 -17.01 -0.78
C LEU A 125 -2.11 -16.62 0.19
N THR A 126 -1.81 -17.52 1.13
CA THR A 126 -0.64 -17.41 2.00
C THR A 126 0.64 -17.81 1.24
N SER A 127 1.81 -17.46 1.78
CA SER A 127 3.09 -17.87 1.21
C SER A 127 3.22 -19.40 1.16
N GLU A 128 2.75 -20.09 2.20
CA GLU A 128 2.71 -21.55 2.30
C GLU A 128 1.82 -22.17 1.21
N GLN A 129 0.62 -21.61 1.00
CA GLN A 129 -0.28 -22.07 -0.07
C GLN A 129 0.34 -21.86 -1.47
N VAL A 130 1.10 -20.78 -1.67
CA VAL A 130 1.81 -20.54 -2.93
C VAL A 130 2.94 -21.56 -3.13
N GLU A 131 3.66 -21.93 -2.08
CA GLU A 131 4.70 -22.97 -2.13
C GLU A 131 4.11 -24.34 -2.45
N GLU A 132 2.98 -24.70 -1.82
CA GLU A 132 2.26 -25.93 -2.10
C GLU A 132 1.79 -26.00 -3.57
N ILE A 133 1.22 -24.92 -4.10
CA ILE A 133 0.80 -24.84 -5.51
C ILE A 133 2.00 -25.03 -6.45
N ARG A 134 3.14 -24.40 -6.14
CA ARG A 134 4.38 -24.53 -6.92
C ARG A 134 4.91 -25.97 -6.89
N ALA A 135 4.94 -26.59 -5.71
CA ALA A 135 5.39 -27.98 -5.54
C ALA A 135 4.47 -28.97 -6.26
N THR A 136 3.15 -28.77 -6.20
CA THR A 136 2.16 -29.61 -6.88
C THR A 136 2.33 -29.55 -8.40
N ARG A 137 2.53 -28.34 -8.94
CA ARG A 137 2.81 -28.16 -10.38
C ARG A 137 4.13 -28.79 -10.81
N ALA A 138 5.17 -28.71 -9.99
CA ALA A 138 6.46 -29.34 -10.28
C ALA A 138 6.36 -30.88 -10.37
N LYS A 139 5.42 -31.49 -9.64
CA LYS A 139 5.12 -32.93 -9.68
C LYS A 139 4.09 -33.31 -10.76
N GLY A 140 3.69 -32.38 -11.63
CA GLY A 140 2.70 -32.61 -12.70
C GLY A 140 1.23 -32.62 -12.24
N GLY A 141 0.94 -32.28 -10.98
CA GLY A 141 -0.41 -32.23 -10.44
C GLY A 141 -1.18 -30.95 -10.83
N ARG A 142 -2.52 -31.05 -10.87
CA ARG A 142 -3.41 -29.88 -11.06
C ARG A 142 -3.94 -29.39 -9.70
N TYR A 143 -3.74 -28.11 -9.41
CA TYR A 143 -4.34 -27.46 -8.23
C TYR A 143 -5.78 -27.04 -8.53
N TRP A 144 -6.74 -27.58 -7.78
CA TRP A 144 -8.14 -27.16 -7.80
C TRP A 144 -8.39 -26.21 -6.63
N GLY A 145 -8.47 -24.91 -6.92
CA GLY A 145 -8.68 -23.89 -5.89
C GLY A 145 -10.11 -23.91 -5.36
N GLY A 146 -10.26 -24.14 -4.06
CA GLY A 146 -11.56 -24.07 -3.38
C GLY A 146 -11.40 -23.90 -1.88
N LYS A 147 -12.21 -23.02 -1.28
CA LYS A 147 -12.27 -22.70 0.16
C LYS A 147 -12.20 -23.97 1.02
N ALA A 148 -11.20 -24.07 1.90
CA ALA A 148 -11.25 -24.98 3.03
C ALA A 148 -11.88 -24.26 4.22
N THR A 149 -13.20 -24.22 4.29
CA THR A 149 -13.86 -24.28 5.61
C THR A 149 -14.01 -25.75 5.94
N CYS A 150 -13.27 -26.16 6.97
CA CYS A 150 -13.45 -27.33 7.84
C CYS A 150 -14.26 -28.53 7.31
N GLY A 151 -13.60 -29.70 7.30
CA GLY A 151 -14.28 -30.97 7.63
C GLY A 151 -14.59 -31.88 6.44
N SER A 152 -13.64 -32.74 6.08
CA SER A 152 -13.86 -34.20 6.04
C SER A 152 -12.62 -34.89 5.51
N LEU A 153 -12.10 -35.82 6.29
CA LEU A 153 -11.27 -36.90 5.78
C LEU A 153 -12.04 -37.57 4.64
N ARG A 154 -11.38 -37.79 3.50
CA ARG A 154 -11.40 -39.10 2.85
C ARG A 154 -10.11 -39.30 2.07
N ARG A 155 -9.28 -40.17 2.65
CA ARG A 155 -8.26 -40.95 1.95
C ARG A 155 -8.99 -41.74 0.87
N ASP A 156 -8.59 -41.61 -0.37
CA ASP A 156 -8.78 -42.64 -1.40
C ASP A 156 -7.54 -42.64 -2.30
N ILE A 157 -6.46 -43.22 -1.77
CA ILE A 157 -5.42 -43.84 -2.59
C ILE A 157 -6.00 -45.21 -2.94
N ALA A 158 -6.53 -45.36 -4.15
CA ALA A 158 -6.79 -46.68 -4.70
C ALA A 158 -5.54 -47.12 -5.46
N ASP A 159 -4.59 -47.69 -4.72
CA ASP A 159 -3.70 -48.71 -5.26
C ASP A 159 -4.57 -49.89 -5.71
N HIS A 160 -4.49 -50.27 -6.97
CA HIS A 160 -4.96 -51.58 -7.46
C HIS A 160 -3.79 -52.25 -8.17
N SER A 161 -2.94 -52.89 -7.36
CA SER A 161 -2.06 -53.96 -7.82
C SER A 161 -2.61 -55.30 -7.30
N GLU A 162 -2.80 -56.22 -8.25
CA GLU A 162 -2.95 -57.68 -8.08
C GLU A 162 -4.28 -58.17 -7.45
N SER A 163 -4.99 -59.20 -7.93
CA SER A 163 -4.56 -60.42 -8.61
C SER A 163 -5.78 -61.21 -9.16
N ARG A 164 -5.51 -62.01 -10.20
CA ARG A 164 -6.11 -63.33 -10.53
C ARG A 164 -7.62 -63.42 -10.86
N GLY A 165 -7.89 -63.85 -12.09
CA GLY A 165 -9.19 -64.39 -12.50
C GLY A 165 -9.19 -64.77 -13.98
N ALA A 166 -8.61 -65.93 -14.31
CA ALA A 166 -8.72 -66.52 -15.63
C ALA A 166 -10.18 -66.93 -15.91
N GLN A 167 -10.74 -66.51 -17.04
CA GLN A 167 -11.70 -67.25 -17.86
C GLN A 167 -11.99 -66.46 -19.15
N LYS A 168 -11.40 -66.91 -20.26
CA LYS A 168 -11.81 -66.53 -21.61
C LYS A 168 -12.55 -67.73 -22.21
N SER A 169 -13.81 -67.54 -22.56
CA SER A 169 -14.53 -68.33 -23.57
C SER A 169 -15.49 -67.40 -24.30
N PRO A 170 -15.32 -67.14 -25.61
CA PRO A 170 -16.33 -66.43 -26.38
C PRO A 170 -17.30 -67.44 -27.03
N SER A 171 -18.59 -67.28 -26.74
CA SER A 171 -19.68 -67.95 -27.44
C SER A 171 -20.23 -67.04 -28.53
N ILE A 172 -19.96 -67.38 -29.81
CA ILE A 172 -20.79 -67.07 -30.99
C ILE A 172 -20.56 -68.21 -32.01
N CYS A 173 -21.61 -68.99 -32.28
CA CYS A 173 -21.84 -69.79 -33.50
C CYS A 173 -22.67 -68.94 -34.50
N PRO A 174 -23.01 -69.37 -35.74
CA PRO A 174 -22.70 -70.61 -36.49
C PRO A 174 -22.25 -70.36 -37.96
N GLN A 175 -22.09 -71.47 -38.73
CA GLN A 175 -22.41 -71.70 -40.15
C GLN A 175 -21.24 -72.38 -40.89
N ASP A 176 -21.40 -73.67 -41.17
CA ASP A 176 -21.27 -74.29 -42.50
C ASP A 176 -20.93 -75.80 -42.42
N ARG A 177 -21.82 -76.58 -43.03
CA ARG A 177 -21.77 -78.02 -43.35
C ARG A 177 -21.94 -78.10 -44.88
N PRO A 178 -21.80 -79.25 -45.56
CA PRO A 178 -21.00 -80.46 -45.32
C PRO A 178 -20.11 -80.82 -46.54
N HIS A 179 -19.26 -81.84 -46.42
CA HIS A 179 -19.19 -83.00 -47.32
C HIS A 179 -18.41 -84.14 -46.64
#